data_AF-A0A946FKV6-F1
#
_entry.id   AF-A0A946FKV6-F1
#
_cell.length_a   1.000
_cell.length_b   1.000
_cell.length_c   1.000
_cell.angle_alpha   90.00
_cell.angle_beta   90.00
_cell.angle_gamma   90.00
#
_symmetry.space_group_name_H-M   'P 1'
#
loop_
_entity.id
_entity.type
_entity.pdbx_description
1 polymer ?
#
loop_
_entity_poly.entity_id
_entity_poly.type
_entity_poly.pdbx_seq_one_letter_code
_entity_poly.pdbx_strand_id
1 'polypeptide(L)'
;MKKNFIILFLLFIIPTKAFALIEVDITRGNLNPLPLAVSPLSIDNKSKKSFEKILEKENIGSEISSIVENNLRISGLFNPLNKDAFLQAPDIANLKPRFEDWNLIKAQALITGKVNYVDGKLRVEFRLWDVLAAKEMMALAFTTVPNNWRRVGHIISDKVYERLTGEKGYFDTRIIYVAEEGPKTLRKKRLAIMDQDGANNKFLTLGNELVLTPRFNPTSQMVTYLSYFKNLPRVYLLDIETGTQEVVGDFPGMT
;
A
#
# COMPACT_ATOMS: atom_id res chain seq x y z
N MET A 1 15.13 70.53 33.97
CA MET A 1 14.00 69.95 33.22
C MET A 1 14.41 68.58 32.72
N LYS A 2 13.95 67.49 33.36
CA LYS A 2 14.25 66.11 33.00
C LYS A 2 13.31 65.68 31.86
N LYS A 3 13.83 65.23 30.73
CA LYS A 3 13.05 64.55 29.66
C LYS A 3 13.48 63.08 29.64
N ASN A 4 12.62 62.22 30.18
CA ASN A 4 12.74 60.78 30.10
C ASN A 4 12.45 60.34 28.65
N PHE A 5 13.41 59.70 28.00
CA PHE A 5 13.22 59.06 26.70
C PHE A 5 12.76 57.62 26.97
N ILE A 6 11.44 57.37 26.87
CA ILE A 6 10.87 56.02 26.91
C ILE A 6 11.14 55.40 25.54
N ILE A 7 12.05 54.43 25.48
CA ILE A 7 12.26 53.58 24.31
C ILE A 7 11.09 52.60 24.25
N LEU A 8 10.17 52.82 23.31
CA LEU A 8 9.08 51.90 23.00
C LEU A 8 9.65 50.72 22.19
N PHE A 9 9.84 49.58 22.84
CA PHE A 9 10.24 48.34 22.19
C PHE A 9 9.04 47.79 21.39
N LEU A 10 8.99 48.11 20.10
CA LEU A 10 7.97 47.60 19.18
C LEU A 10 8.27 46.13 18.87
N LEU A 11 7.58 45.21 19.56
CA LEU A 11 7.66 43.78 19.31
C LEU A 11 7.07 43.48 17.91
N PHE A 12 7.93 43.27 16.92
CA PHE A 12 7.51 42.80 15.59
C PHE A 12 6.99 41.36 15.73
N ILE A 13 5.66 41.22 15.86
CA ILE A 13 4.99 39.92 15.77
C ILE A 13 5.01 39.53 14.29
N ILE A 14 6.04 38.79 13.89
CA ILE A 14 6.08 38.16 12.56
C ILE A 14 4.99 37.07 12.58
N PRO A 15 3.94 37.16 11.73
CA PRO A 15 2.93 36.12 11.68
C PRO A 15 3.56 34.86 11.12
N THR A 16 3.87 33.90 11.99
CA THR A 16 4.19 32.54 11.56
C THR A 16 2.92 31.96 10.96
N LYS A 17 2.96 31.63 9.67
CA LYS A 17 1.87 30.88 9.05
C LYS A 17 1.88 29.47 9.65
N ALA A 18 1.00 29.24 10.62
CA ALA A 18 0.71 27.89 11.10
C ALA A 18 -0.07 27.16 9.99
N PHE A 19 0.56 26.18 9.34
CA PHE A 19 -0.15 25.27 8.46
C PHE A 19 -0.77 24.19 9.33
N ALA A 20 -2.10 24.21 9.47
CA ALA A 20 -2.82 23.04 9.94
C ALA A 20 -2.77 21.99 8.83
N LEU A 21 -1.82 21.06 8.94
CA LEU A 21 -1.71 19.91 8.07
C LEU A 21 -2.44 18.74 8.75
N ILE A 22 -3.17 17.94 7.98
CA ILE A 22 -3.66 16.66 8.51
C ILE A 22 -2.45 15.76 8.79
N GLU A 23 -2.31 15.35 10.04
CA GLU A 23 -1.30 14.42 10.53
C GLU A 23 -1.95 13.45 11.54
N VAL A 24 -1.56 12.18 11.48
CA VAL A 24 -2.03 11.13 12.38
C VAL A 24 -0.89 10.72 13.29
N ASP A 25 -1.04 10.94 14.59
CA ASP A 25 -0.09 10.52 15.61
C ASP A 25 -0.24 9.01 15.89
N ILE A 26 0.87 8.28 15.78
CA ILE A 26 0.95 6.83 15.95
C ILE A 26 1.56 6.38 17.30
N THR A 27 1.96 7.32 18.16
CA THR A 27 2.68 7.01 19.41
C THR A 27 1.82 6.45 20.54
N ARG A 28 0.48 6.50 20.38
CA ARG A 28 -0.51 6.02 21.36
C ARG A 28 -1.59 5.20 20.66
N GLY A 29 -2.28 4.33 21.41
CA GLY A 29 -3.43 3.60 20.87
C GLY A 29 -4.47 4.56 20.30
N ASN A 30 -4.80 4.41 19.02
CA ASN A 30 -5.71 5.31 18.32
C ASN A 30 -7.17 4.98 18.66
N LEU A 31 -7.80 5.80 19.49
CA LEU A 31 -9.21 5.65 19.86
C LEU A 31 -10.17 6.26 18.82
N ASN A 32 -9.69 7.13 17.94
CA ASN A 32 -10.50 7.85 16.94
C ASN A 32 -9.80 7.84 15.57
N PRO A 33 -9.96 6.75 14.78
CA PRO A 33 -9.35 6.66 13.46
C PRO A 33 -9.81 7.79 12.54
N LEU A 34 -8.89 8.34 11.74
CA LEU A 34 -9.15 9.50 10.89
C LEU A 34 -10.16 9.16 9.78
N PRO A 35 -11.32 9.83 9.71
CA PRO A 35 -12.30 9.57 8.66
C PRO A 35 -11.78 10.08 7.31
N LEU A 36 -11.67 9.17 6.34
CA LEU A 36 -11.25 9.50 4.99
C LEU A 36 -12.15 8.87 3.94
N ALA A 37 -12.21 9.46 2.76
CA ALA A 37 -12.90 8.90 1.61
C ALA A 37 -11.91 8.35 0.58
N VAL A 38 -12.15 7.13 0.10
CA VAL A 38 -11.44 6.56 -1.05
C VAL A 38 -12.42 6.45 -2.21
N SER A 39 -12.43 7.47 -3.09
CA SER A 39 -13.27 7.45 -4.28
C SER A 39 -12.80 6.35 -5.23
N PRO A 40 -13.71 5.59 -5.88
CA PRO A 40 -13.34 4.73 -6.99
C PRO A 40 -12.49 5.50 -7.99
N LEU A 41 -11.42 4.90 -8.52
CA LEU A 41 -10.61 5.61 -9.51
C LEU A 41 -11.41 5.73 -10.81
N SER A 42 -11.49 6.95 -11.34
CA SER A 42 -12.18 7.21 -12.60
C SER A 42 -11.54 6.44 -13.75
N ILE A 43 -12.35 5.91 -14.66
CA ILE A 43 -11.87 5.16 -15.81
C ILE A 43 -12.76 5.44 -17.01
N ASP A 44 -12.16 5.69 -18.17
CA ASP A 44 -12.91 5.89 -19.40
C ASP A 44 -13.38 4.55 -20.02
N ASN A 45 -14.41 4.59 -20.84
CA ASN A 45 -15.01 3.38 -21.43
C ASN A 45 -14.06 2.57 -22.32
N LYS A 46 -13.07 3.21 -22.98
CA LYS A 46 -12.11 2.53 -23.85
C LYS A 46 -11.08 1.78 -23.01
N SER A 47 -10.56 2.42 -21.96
CA SER A 47 -9.68 1.83 -20.97
C SER A 47 -10.38 0.69 -20.23
N LYS A 48 -11.64 0.88 -19.79
CA LYS A 48 -12.45 -0.16 -19.12
C LYS A 48 -12.52 -1.44 -19.96
N LYS A 49 -12.92 -1.34 -21.22
CA LYS A 49 -12.99 -2.49 -22.15
C LYS A 49 -11.64 -3.16 -22.39
N SER A 50 -10.56 -2.37 -22.43
CA SER A 50 -9.20 -2.90 -22.62
C SER A 50 -8.76 -3.74 -21.42
N PHE A 51 -9.00 -3.27 -20.20
CA PHE A 51 -8.67 -4.02 -18.99
C PHE A 51 -9.59 -5.20 -18.74
N GLU A 52 -10.89 -5.08 -19.04
CA GLU A 52 -11.83 -6.19 -18.92
C GLU A 52 -11.36 -7.41 -19.73
N LYS A 53 -10.85 -7.18 -20.95
CA LYS A 53 -10.28 -8.24 -21.80
C LYS A 53 -8.98 -8.86 -21.25
N ILE A 54 -8.16 -8.09 -20.53
CA ILE A 54 -6.83 -8.52 -20.08
C ILE A 54 -6.89 -9.15 -18.68
N LEU A 55 -7.70 -8.59 -17.79
CA LEU A 55 -7.71 -8.88 -16.35
C LEU A 55 -8.98 -9.59 -15.90
N GLU A 56 -10.00 -9.72 -16.75
CA GLU A 56 -11.31 -10.28 -16.39
C GLU A 56 -11.96 -9.56 -15.21
N LYS A 57 -11.71 -8.25 -15.11
CA LYS A 57 -12.26 -7.36 -14.07
C LYS A 57 -13.18 -6.33 -14.69
N GLU A 58 -14.38 -6.20 -14.14
CA GLU A 58 -15.38 -5.26 -14.65
C GLU A 58 -14.89 -3.82 -14.52
N ASN A 59 -14.38 -3.42 -13.35
CA ASN A 59 -13.87 -2.07 -13.12
C ASN A 59 -12.59 -2.09 -12.28
N ILE A 60 -11.45 -2.05 -12.97
CA ILE A 60 -10.13 -2.03 -12.33
C ILE A 60 -9.91 -0.80 -11.43
N GLY A 61 -10.55 0.33 -11.72
CA GLY A 61 -10.45 1.53 -10.89
C GLY A 61 -11.10 1.35 -9.52
N SER A 62 -12.24 0.67 -9.47
CA SER A 62 -12.90 0.26 -8.22
C SER A 62 -12.06 -0.76 -7.46
N GLU A 63 -11.50 -1.77 -8.14
CA GLU A 63 -10.65 -2.80 -7.51
C GLU A 63 -9.42 -2.18 -6.82
N ILE A 64 -8.72 -1.26 -7.49
CA ILE A 64 -7.58 -0.55 -6.90
C ILE A 64 -8.03 0.27 -5.69
N SER A 65 -9.14 1.02 -5.78
CA SER A 65 -9.65 1.81 -4.67
C SER A 65 -10.01 0.94 -3.45
N SER A 66 -10.52 -0.26 -3.66
CA SER A 66 -10.84 -1.21 -2.59
C SER A 66 -9.60 -1.74 -1.88
N ILE A 67 -8.49 -1.97 -2.60
CA ILE A 67 -7.20 -2.29 -1.97
C ILE A 67 -6.74 -1.14 -1.09
N VAL A 68 -6.81 0.09 -1.61
CA VAL A 68 -6.42 1.29 -0.85
C VAL A 68 -7.25 1.43 0.42
N GLU A 69 -8.57 1.25 0.30
CA GLU A 69 -9.50 1.29 1.42
C GLU A 69 -9.16 0.24 2.48
N ASN A 70 -9.01 -1.03 2.07
CA ASN A 70 -8.75 -2.14 2.99
C ASN A 70 -7.42 -1.97 3.72
N ASN A 71 -6.36 -1.58 3.01
CA ASN A 71 -5.05 -1.32 3.61
C ASN A 71 -5.13 -0.25 4.71
N LEU A 72 -5.73 0.90 4.39
CA LEU A 72 -5.85 2.00 5.34
C LEU A 72 -6.75 1.62 6.52
N ARG A 73 -7.83 0.85 6.29
CA ARG A 73 -8.69 0.33 7.35
C ARG A 73 -7.95 -0.62 8.30
N ILE A 74 -7.19 -1.57 7.75
CA ILE A 74 -6.44 -2.58 8.53
C ILE A 74 -5.35 -1.95 9.39
N SER A 75 -4.80 -0.79 8.99
CA SER A 75 -3.84 -0.06 9.82
C SER A 75 -4.40 0.39 11.18
N GLY A 76 -5.72 0.46 11.33
CA GLY A 76 -6.40 0.97 12.53
C GLY A 76 -6.29 2.48 12.73
N LEU A 77 -5.54 3.18 11.88
CA LEU A 77 -5.34 4.63 11.96
C LEU A 77 -6.39 5.44 11.22
N PHE A 78 -7.06 4.82 10.26
CA PHE A 78 -8.01 5.45 9.37
C PHE A 78 -9.37 4.75 9.43
N ASN A 79 -10.42 5.51 9.20
CA ASN A 79 -11.77 5.02 9.02
C ASN A 79 -12.26 5.39 7.60
N PRO A 80 -12.02 4.52 6.60
CA PRO A 80 -12.54 4.78 5.27
C PRO A 80 -14.07 4.75 5.27
N LEU A 81 -14.68 5.83 4.77
CA LEU A 81 -16.12 6.04 4.72
C LEU A 81 -16.79 5.14 3.67
N ASN A 82 -18.06 4.79 3.92
CA ASN A 82 -18.85 4.02 2.96
C ASN A 82 -19.06 4.81 1.65
N LYS A 83 -18.81 4.14 0.52
CA LYS A 83 -18.99 4.68 -0.84
C LYS A 83 -20.43 5.13 -1.12
N ASP A 84 -21.43 4.53 -0.48
CA ASP A 84 -22.84 4.93 -0.62
C ASP A 84 -23.11 6.37 -0.15
N ALA A 85 -22.23 6.91 0.71
CA ALA A 85 -22.34 8.29 1.19
C ALA A 85 -21.75 9.31 0.18
N PHE A 86 -21.04 8.86 -0.86
CA PHE A 86 -20.31 9.77 -1.74
C PHE A 86 -21.28 10.52 -2.67
N LEU A 87 -21.23 11.85 -2.61
CA LEU A 87 -22.13 12.73 -3.37
C LEU A 87 -21.56 13.15 -4.74
N GLN A 88 -20.35 12.71 -5.06
CA GLN A 88 -19.66 13.03 -6.31
C GLN A 88 -19.24 11.78 -7.07
N ALA A 89 -19.49 11.79 -8.37
CA ALA A 89 -18.99 10.78 -9.28
C ALA A 89 -17.45 10.82 -9.37
N PRO A 90 -16.79 9.66 -9.56
CA PRO A 90 -15.33 9.55 -9.63
C PRO A 90 -14.63 10.51 -10.60
N ASP A 91 -15.18 10.68 -11.79
CA ASP A 91 -14.64 11.51 -12.87
C ASP A 91 -14.67 13.01 -12.51
N ILE A 92 -15.75 13.45 -11.86
CA ILE A 92 -15.90 14.81 -11.35
C ILE A 92 -14.92 15.05 -10.19
N ALA A 93 -14.91 14.14 -9.21
CA ALA A 93 -14.08 14.25 -8.02
C ALA A 93 -12.58 14.26 -8.38
N ASN A 94 -12.16 13.50 -9.39
CA ASN A 94 -10.76 13.46 -9.81
C ASN A 94 -10.23 14.80 -10.35
N LEU A 95 -11.05 15.60 -11.05
CA LEU A 95 -10.59 16.88 -11.61
C LEU A 95 -10.34 17.92 -10.51
N LYS A 96 -11.37 18.20 -9.74
CA LYS A 96 -11.33 19.04 -8.53
C LYS A 96 -12.58 18.73 -7.70
N PRO A 97 -12.42 18.10 -6.53
CA PRO A 97 -13.57 17.80 -5.67
C PRO A 97 -14.28 19.07 -5.22
N ARG A 98 -15.61 19.03 -5.14
CA ARG A 98 -16.38 19.98 -4.31
C ARG A 98 -16.22 19.57 -2.86
N PHE A 99 -15.39 20.26 -2.10
CA PHE A 99 -15.00 19.85 -0.75
C PHE A 99 -16.18 19.87 0.24
N GLU A 100 -17.19 20.69 -0.01
CA GLU A 100 -18.41 20.81 0.79
C GLU A 100 -19.16 19.49 0.89
N ASP A 101 -19.27 18.77 -0.23
CA ASP A 101 -19.94 17.46 -0.32
C ASP A 101 -19.22 16.40 0.54
N TRP A 102 -17.89 16.44 0.56
CA TRP A 102 -17.06 15.49 1.32
C TRP A 102 -17.03 15.84 2.81
N ASN A 103 -17.05 17.15 3.12
CA ASN A 103 -17.14 17.63 4.50
C ASN A 103 -18.51 17.28 5.12
N LEU A 104 -19.59 17.27 4.33
CA LEU A 104 -20.94 16.88 4.79
C LEU A 104 -20.97 15.44 5.33
N ILE A 105 -20.21 14.54 4.72
CA ILE A 105 -20.05 13.15 5.17
C ILE A 105 -18.89 12.97 6.16
N LYS A 106 -18.34 14.08 6.67
CA LYS A 106 -17.25 14.15 7.65
C LYS A 106 -15.93 13.56 7.19
N ALA A 107 -15.67 13.51 5.88
CA ALA A 107 -14.36 13.15 5.36
C ALA A 107 -13.36 14.26 5.70
N GLN A 108 -12.24 13.91 6.32
CA GLN A 108 -11.13 14.85 6.55
C GLN A 108 -10.10 14.78 5.42
N ALA A 109 -9.84 13.58 4.90
CA ALA A 109 -8.99 13.35 3.74
C ALA A 109 -9.80 12.68 2.61
N LEU A 110 -9.41 12.96 1.37
CA LEU A 110 -10.03 12.38 0.19
C LEU A 110 -8.96 11.88 -0.78
N ILE A 111 -9.09 10.63 -1.20
CA ILE A 111 -8.28 10.01 -2.25
C ILE A 111 -9.13 9.90 -3.51
N THR A 112 -8.61 10.45 -4.59
CA THR A 112 -9.22 10.38 -5.93
C THR A 112 -8.16 9.94 -6.93
N GLY A 113 -8.59 9.56 -8.13
CA GLY A 113 -7.64 9.32 -9.19
C GLY A 113 -8.28 8.85 -10.48
N LYS A 114 -7.42 8.44 -11.40
CA LYS A 114 -7.77 8.03 -12.74
C LYS A 114 -6.93 6.85 -13.19
N VAL A 115 -7.57 5.92 -13.90
CA VAL A 115 -6.94 4.79 -14.56
C VAL A 115 -7.10 4.93 -16.07
N ASN A 116 -5.99 4.80 -16.80
CA ASN A 116 -5.95 4.82 -18.26
C ASN A 116 -5.18 3.61 -18.78
N TYR A 117 -5.59 3.09 -19.93
CA TYR A 117 -4.81 2.14 -20.72
C TYR A 117 -4.05 2.90 -21.81
N VAL A 118 -2.72 2.89 -21.74
CA VAL A 118 -1.82 3.64 -22.64
C VAL A 118 -0.71 2.72 -23.12
N ASP A 119 -0.59 2.51 -24.43
CA ASP A 119 0.50 1.73 -25.06
C ASP A 119 0.72 0.33 -24.43
N GLY A 120 -0.36 -0.39 -24.15
CA GLY A 120 -0.26 -1.72 -23.53
C GLY A 120 -0.08 -1.71 -22.02
N LYS A 121 0.02 -0.54 -21.40
CA LYS A 121 0.33 -0.36 -19.98
C LYS A 121 -0.85 0.21 -19.21
N LEU A 122 -0.88 -0.14 -17.93
CA LEU A 122 -1.73 0.45 -16.92
C LEU A 122 -1.08 1.74 -16.40
N ARG A 123 -1.73 2.87 -16.63
CA ARG A 123 -1.35 4.16 -16.03
C ARG A 123 -2.38 4.55 -14.98
N VAL A 124 -1.92 4.77 -13.76
CA VAL A 124 -2.75 5.17 -12.62
C VAL A 124 -2.25 6.49 -12.08
N GLU A 125 -3.13 7.47 -12.01
CA GLU A 125 -2.89 8.78 -11.43
C GLU A 125 -3.74 8.88 -10.17
N PHE A 126 -3.19 9.39 -9.07
CA PHE A 126 -3.97 9.62 -7.86
C PHE A 126 -3.60 10.95 -7.21
N ARG A 127 -4.56 11.48 -6.47
CA ARG A 127 -4.43 12.70 -5.67
C ARG A 127 -4.94 12.45 -4.27
N LEU A 128 -4.21 12.96 -3.28
CA LEU A 128 -4.62 13.05 -1.89
C LEU A 128 -4.97 14.51 -1.59
N TRP A 129 -6.17 14.71 -1.07
CA TRP A 129 -6.71 16.01 -0.73
C TRP A 129 -6.94 16.13 0.78
N ASP A 130 -6.64 17.30 1.31
CA ASP A 130 -7.15 17.78 2.58
C ASP A 130 -8.52 18.41 2.33
N VAL A 131 -9.58 17.80 2.87
CA VAL A 131 -10.96 18.25 2.64
C VAL A 131 -11.24 19.54 3.41
N LEU A 132 -10.67 19.69 4.61
CA LEU A 132 -10.91 20.85 5.47
C LEU A 132 -10.18 22.09 4.96
N ALA A 133 -8.93 21.92 4.52
CA ALA A 133 -8.13 22.99 3.94
C ALA A 133 -8.40 23.20 2.44
N ALA A 134 -9.25 22.37 1.82
CA ALA A 134 -9.55 22.39 0.39
C ALA A 134 -8.28 22.40 -0.48
N LYS A 135 -7.28 21.58 -0.11
CA LYS A 135 -5.92 21.65 -0.66
C LYS A 135 -5.42 20.30 -1.13
N GLU A 136 -4.69 20.28 -2.25
CA GLU A 136 -3.94 19.11 -2.69
C GLU A 136 -2.72 18.89 -1.79
N MET A 137 -2.63 17.69 -1.20
CA MET A 137 -1.50 17.28 -0.36
C MET A 137 -0.43 16.53 -1.15
N MET A 138 -0.84 15.78 -2.18
CA MET A 138 0.00 14.93 -3.02
C MET A 138 -0.70 14.60 -4.33
N ALA A 139 0.05 14.54 -5.43
CA ALA A 139 -0.38 13.99 -6.71
C ALA A 139 0.76 13.17 -7.33
N LEU A 140 0.49 11.91 -7.70
CA LEU A 140 1.48 11.01 -8.29
C LEU A 140 0.87 10.20 -9.44
N ALA A 141 1.74 9.69 -10.32
CA ALA A 141 1.38 8.83 -11.43
C ALA A 141 2.29 7.61 -11.49
N PHE A 142 1.71 6.45 -11.74
CA PHE A 142 2.42 5.19 -11.92
C PHE A 142 2.07 4.59 -13.28
N THR A 143 3.05 3.99 -13.95
CA THR A 143 2.84 3.25 -15.19
C THR A 143 3.49 1.88 -15.08
N THR A 144 2.72 0.83 -15.31
CA THR A 144 3.16 -0.57 -15.17
C THR A 144 2.39 -1.49 -16.10
N VAL A 145 2.72 -2.78 -16.10
CA VAL A 145 1.93 -3.79 -16.82
C VAL A 145 0.58 -4.03 -16.12
N PRO A 146 -0.50 -4.34 -16.85
CA PRO A 146 -1.83 -4.49 -16.27
C PRO A 146 -1.91 -5.47 -15.08
N ASN A 147 -1.18 -6.58 -15.12
CA ASN A 147 -1.19 -7.58 -14.03
C ASN A 147 -0.70 -7.03 -12.68
N ASN A 148 0.08 -5.94 -12.67
CA ASN A 148 0.60 -5.35 -11.44
C ASN A 148 -0.37 -4.35 -10.78
N TRP A 149 -1.65 -4.33 -11.18
CA TRP A 149 -2.64 -3.41 -10.66
C TRP A 149 -2.79 -3.47 -9.13
N ARG A 150 -2.69 -4.67 -8.52
CA ARG A 150 -2.79 -4.84 -7.06
C ARG A 150 -1.67 -4.09 -6.34
N ARG A 151 -0.45 -4.29 -6.84
CA ARG A 151 0.75 -3.61 -6.35
C ARG A 151 0.61 -2.09 -6.41
N VAL A 152 -0.01 -1.55 -7.46
CA VAL A 152 -0.29 -0.11 -7.54
C VAL A 152 -1.20 0.33 -6.39
N GLY A 153 -2.24 -0.43 -6.05
CA GLY A 153 -3.08 -0.16 -4.88
C GLY A 153 -2.29 -0.11 -3.58
N HIS A 154 -1.40 -1.07 -3.36
CA HIS A 154 -0.51 -1.10 -2.18
C HIS A 154 0.44 0.11 -2.14
N ILE A 155 1.07 0.47 -3.26
CA ILE A 155 1.96 1.64 -3.33
C ILE A 155 1.21 2.94 -3.06
N ILE A 156 -0.03 3.08 -3.57
CA ILE A 156 -0.88 4.24 -3.25
C ILE A 156 -1.15 4.29 -1.74
N SER A 157 -1.50 3.16 -1.12
CA SER A 157 -1.66 3.09 0.34
C SER A 157 -0.41 3.50 1.09
N ASP A 158 0.77 3.04 0.66
CA ASP A 158 2.04 3.39 1.30
C ASP A 158 2.31 4.89 1.23
N LYS A 159 2.06 5.51 0.06
CA LYS A 159 2.28 6.94 -0.14
C LYS A 159 1.28 7.81 0.64
N VAL A 160 0.02 7.40 0.72
CA VAL A 160 -0.99 8.07 1.54
C VAL A 160 -0.64 7.93 3.03
N TYR A 161 -0.31 6.72 3.47
CA TYR A 161 0.07 6.43 4.84
C TYR A 161 1.26 7.30 5.26
N GLU A 162 2.36 7.23 4.51
CA GLU A 162 3.58 8.02 4.74
C GLU A 162 3.28 9.52 4.78
N ARG A 163 2.41 10.01 3.90
CA ARG A 163 2.06 11.43 3.87
C ARG A 163 1.24 11.88 5.08
N LEU A 164 0.39 11.02 5.63
CA LEU A 164 -0.51 11.34 6.74
C LEU A 164 0.07 11.01 8.11
N THR A 165 0.96 10.01 8.21
CA THR A 165 1.54 9.57 9.50
C THR A 165 3.00 9.98 9.68
N GLY A 166 3.69 10.33 8.60
CA GLY A 166 5.15 10.54 8.59
C GLY A 166 5.97 9.25 8.58
N GLU A 167 5.32 8.08 8.65
CA GLU A 167 5.98 6.78 8.77
C GLU A 167 5.93 5.99 7.47
N LYS A 168 6.96 5.19 7.21
CA LYS A 168 7.02 4.40 5.97
C LYS A 168 5.90 3.35 5.94
N GLY A 169 5.15 3.33 4.84
CA GLY A 169 4.15 2.30 4.58
C GLY A 169 4.74 0.89 4.41
N TYR A 170 3.93 -0.12 4.70
CA TYR A 170 4.29 -1.55 4.66
C TYR A 170 3.31 -2.39 3.82
N PHE A 171 2.42 -1.75 3.06
CA PHE A 171 1.37 -2.43 2.31
C PHE A 171 1.89 -3.14 1.05
N ASP A 172 2.95 -2.64 0.39
CA ASP A 172 3.64 -3.34 -0.73
C ASP A 172 4.69 -4.35 -0.22
N THR A 173 4.37 -5.08 0.85
CA THR A 173 5.23 -6.15 1.40
C THR A 173 4.64 -7.53 1.12
N ARG A 174 5.50 -8.55 1.19
CA ARG A 174 5.14 -9.96 1.04
C ARG A 174 5.62 -10.76 2.25
N ILE A 175 4.91 -11.83 2.53
CA ILE A 175 5.18 -12.76 3.61
C ILE A 175 5.64 -14.07 2.99
N ILE A 176 6.78 -14.58 3.48
CA ILE A 176 7.26 -15.91 3.17
C ILE A 176 7.09 -16.83 4.38
N TYR A 177 6.62 -18.05 4.13
CA TYR A 177 6.32 -18.99 5.20
C TYR A 177 6.46 -20.45 4.74
N VAL A 178 6.49 -21.36 5.71
CA VAL A 178 6.44 -22.80 5.45
C VAL A 178 5.00 -23.26 5.70
N ALA A 179 4.32 -23.68 4.63
CA ALA A 179 2.99 -24.27 4.69
C ALA A 179 3.10 -25.76 5.01
N GLU A 180 2.35 -26.24 6.00
CA GLU A 180 2.35 -27.63 6.42
C GLU A 180 0.98 -28.29 6.20
N GLU A 181 0.97 -29.47 5.59
CA GLU A 181 -0.23 -30.24 5.30
C GLU A 181 -0.04 -31.73 5.62
N GLY A 182 -1.12 -32.47 5.84
CA GLY A 182 -1.11 -33.92 6.11
C GLY A 182 -1.02 -34.28 7.60
N PRO A 183 -1.07 -35.57 7.98
CA PRO A 183 -1.02 -36.00 9.38
C PRO A 183 0.39 -35.81 9.98
N LYS A 184 0.51 -35.86 11.31
CA LYS A 184 1.78 -35.63 12.04
C LYS A 184 2.93 -36.52 11.56
N THR A 185 2.64 -37.74 11.12
CA THR A 185 3.62 -38.72 10.65
C THR A 185 3.99 -38.57 9.17
N LEU A 186 3.23 -37.80 8.39
CA LEU A 186 3.43 -37.61 6.94
C LEU A 186 3.18 -36.14 6.57
N ARG A 187 3.83 -35.21 7.28
CA ARG A 187 3.72 -33.78 7.00
C ARG A 187 4.45 -33.43 5.71
N LYS A 188 3.74 -32.81 4.77
CA LYS A 188 4.33 -32.15 3.61
C LYS A 188 4.58 -30.69 3.97
N LYS A 189 5.83 -30.26 3.90
CA LYS A 189 6.22 -28.87 4.12
C LYS A 189 6.56 -28.21 2.78
N ARG A 190 5.95 -27.07 2.48
CA ARG A 190 6.17 -26.32 1.24
C ARG A 190 6.53 -24.88 1.56
N LEU A 191 7.47 -24.34 0.82
CA LEU A 191 7.77 -22.91 0.89
C LEU A 191 6.68 -22.17 0.12
N ALA A 192 6.08 -21.16 0.72
CA ALA A 192 5.01 -20.37 0.12
C ALA A 192 5.26 -18.87 0.34
N ILE A 193 4.79 -18.07 -0.61
CA ILE A 193 4.83 -16.61 -0.56
C ILE A 193 3.43 -16.06 -0.83
N MET A 194 3.06 -15.00 -0.13
CA MET A 194 1.82 -14.26 -0.33
C MET A 194 2.05 -12.76 -0.09
N ASP A 195 1.14 -11.91 -0.55
CA ASP A 195 1.11 -10.50 -0.20
C ASP A 195 0.75 -10.33 1.29
N GLN A 196 1.06 -9.18 1.89
CA GLN A 196 0.76 -8.95 3.31
C GLN A 196 -0.73 -9.14 3.65
N ASP A 197 -1.61 -8.88 2.69
CA ASP A 197 -3.07 -9.03 2.83
C ASP A 197 -3.56 -10.47 2.56
N GLY A 198 -2.64 -11.42 2.38
CA GLY A 198 -2.92 -12.84 2.15
C GLY A 198 -3.26 -13.19 0.69
N ALA A 199 -3.30 -12.20 -0.21
CA ALA A 199 -3.53 -12.46 -1.63
C ALA A 199 -2.29 -13.05 -2.32
N ASN A 200 -2.46 -13.46 -3.58
CA ASN A 200 -1.38 -13.96 -4.44
C ASN A 200 -0.54 -15.09 -3.82
N ASN A 201 -1.17 -15.95 -3.01
CA ASN A 201 -0.48 -17.09 -2.42
C ASN A 201 0.05 -18.06 -3.49
N LYS A 202 1.35 -18.34 -3.44
CA LYS A 202 2.06 -19.20 -4.39
C LYS A 202 3.02 -20.12 -3.65
N PHE A 203 2.99 -21.41 -3.99
CA PHE A 203 4.01 -22.36 -3.56
C PHE A 203 5.26 -22.22 -4.42
N LEU A 204 6.41 -22.12 -3.74
CA LEU A 204 7.73 -22.02 -4.33
C LEU A 204 8.45 -23.38 -4.39
N THR A 205 7.99 -24.36 -3.60
CA THR A 205 8.50 -25.73 -3.64
C THR A 205 7.35 -26.74 -3.72
N LEU A 206 7.65 -27.92 -4.29
CA LEU A 206 6.68 -28.99 -4.52
C LEU A 206 6.28 -29.76 -3.24
N GLY A 207 7.15 -29.73 -2.21
CA GLY A 207 6.92 -30.41 -0.93
C GLY A 207 7.46 -31.84 -0.86
N ASN A 208 8.32 -32.20 -1.82
CA ASN A 208 9.01 -33.50 -1.88
C ASN A 208 10.21 -33.56 -0.92
N GLU A 209 10.69 -32.38 -0.53
CA GLU A 209 11.81 -32.18 0.36
C GLU A 209 11.33 -31.41 1.60
N LEU A 210 11.98 -31.66 2.74
CA LEU A 210 11.69 -30.92 3.96
C LEU A 210 12.32 -29.53 3.88
N VAL A 211 11.50 -28.49 3.83
CA VAL A 211 11.95 -27.08 3.82
C VAL A 211 11.73 -26.40 5.16
N LEU A 212 12.71 -25.62 5.62
CA LEU A 212 12.72 -24.96 6.92
C LEU A 212 13.35 -23.56 6.87
N THR A 213 13.03 -22.76 7.89
CA THR A 213 13.67 -21.48 8.23
C THR A 213 13.94 -20.54 7.04
N PRO A 214 12.92 -20.15 6.27
CA PRO A 214 13.13 -19.22 5.16
C PRO A 214 13.53 -17.84 5.66
N ARG A 215 14.41 -17.18 4.92
CA ARG A 215 14.84 -15.80 5.09
C ARG A 215 14.70 -15.07 3.76
N PHE A 216 13.95 -13.97 3.78
CA PHE A 216 13.67 -13.17 2.60
C PHE A 216 14.68 -12.03 2.49
N ASN A 217 15.31 -11.86 1.32
CA ASN A 217 16.08 -10.67 1.01
C ASN A 217 15.10 -9.57 0.54
N PRO A 218 14.99 -8.44 1.28
CA PRO A 218 14.03 -7.39 0.95
C PRO A 218 14.35 -6.62 -0.34
N THR A 219 15.57 -6.75 -0.87
CA THR A 219 16.04 -5.95 -2.02
C THR A 219 16.12 -6.75 -3.32
N SER A 220 16.53 -8.02 -3.27
CA SER A 220 16.88 -8.79 -4.48
C SER A 220 15.88 -9.88 -4.86
N GLN A 221 14.68 -9.92 -4.27
CA GLN A 221 13.66 -10.95 -4.56
C GLN A 221 14.14 -12.39 -4.34
N MET A 222 15.13 -12.55 -3.45
CA MET A 222 15.74 -13.84 -3.15
C MET A 222 15.30 -14.37 -1.80
N VAL A 223 15.29 -15.70 -1.68
CA VAL A 223 14.97 -16.43 -0.46
C VAL A 223 16.08 -17.41 -0.15
N THR A 224 16.61 -17.35 1.05
CA THR A 224 17.45 -18.41 1.58
C THR A 224 16.60 -19.35 2.42
N TYR A 225 16.71 -20.66 2.24
CA TYR A 225 16.02 -21.65 3.06
C TYR A 225 16.85 -22.92 3.23
N LEU A 226 16.57 -23.67 4.29
CA LEU A 226 17.15 -24.98 4.53
C LEU A 226 16.27 -26.03 3.85
N SER A 227 16.87 -26.93 3.06
CA SER A 227 16.18 -28.12 2.51
C SER A 227 16.94 -29.39 2.87
N TYR A 228 16.20 -30.48 3.12
CA TYR A 228 16.78 -31.82 3.23
C TYR A 228 16.63 -32.56 1.90
N PHE A 229 17.65 -32.46 1.06
CA PHE A 229 17.73 -33.26 -0.15
C PHE A 229 18.46 -34.57 0.15
N LYS A 230 17.83 -35.72 -0.12
CA LYS A 230 18.38 -37.05 0.21
C LYS A 230 18.83 -37.18 1.68
N ASN A 231 18.05 -36.63 2.61
CA ASN A 231 18.34 -36.57 4.05
C ASN A 231 19.62 -35.80 4.45
N LEU A 232 20.19 -34.99 3.56
CA LEU A 232 21.32 -34.12 3.87
C LEU A 232 20.83 -32.67 3.93
N PRO A 233 21.09 -31.94 5.03
CA PRO A 233 20.72 -30.53 5.16
C PRO A 233 21.58 -29.67 4.24
N ARG A 234 20.95 -28.84 3.41
CA ARG A 234 21.64 -27.86 2.57
C ARG A 234 20.94 -26.52 2.58
N VAL A 235 21.73 -25.45 2.44
CA VAL A 235 21.20 -24.10 2.26
C VAL A 235 21.01 -23.81 0.79
N TYR A 236 19.79 -23.44 0.44
CA TYR A 236 19.41 -23.04 -0.91
C TYR A 236 19.16 -21.53 -0.96
N LEU A 237 19.58 -20.92 -2.06
CA LEU A 237 19.16 -19.60 -2.49
C LEU A 237 18.16 -19.79 -3.63
N LEU A 238 16.97 -19.23 -3.50
CA LEU A 238 15.91 -19.26 -4.49
C LEU A 238 15.64 -17.84 -4.97
N ASP A 239 15.68 -17.65 -6.28
CA ASP A 239 15.13 -16.47 -6.94
C ASP A 239 13.62 -16.66 -7.15
N ILE A 240 12.80 -15.74 -6.63
CA ILE A 240 11.33 -15.85 -6.69
C ILE A 240 10.78 -15.53 -8.09
N GLU A 241 11.48 -14.69 -8.85
CA GLU A 241 11.05 -14.27 -10.18
C GLU A 241 11.28 -15.38 -11.20
N THR A 242 12.47 -16.00 -11.16
CA THR A 242 12.86 -17.06 -12.10
C THR A 242 12.51 -18.47 -11.61
N GLY A 243 12.42 -18.66 -10.29
CA GLY A 243 12.28 -19.98 -9.68
C GLY A 243 13.59 -20.78 -9.62
N THR A 244 14.72 -20.18 -10.02
CA THR A 244 16.03 -20.83 -10.01
C THR A 244 16.51 -21.06 -8.58
N GLN A 245 17.02 -22.26 -8.32
CA GLN A 245 17.56 -22.66 -7.03
C GLN A 245 19.06 -22.93 -7.14
N GLU A 246 19.84 -22.31 -6.27
CA GLU A 246 21.28 -22.50 -6.17
C GLU A 246 21.64 -23.02 -4.78
N VAL A 247 22.57 -23.97 -4.72
CA VAL A 247 23.11 -24.44 -3.44
C VAL A 247 24.17 -23.44 -2.99
N VAL A 248 23.94 -22.82 -1.84
CA VAL A 248 24.92 -21.89 -1.24
C VAL A 248 26.09 -22.68 -0.63
N GLY A 249 25.78 -23.83 -0.03
CA GLY A 249 26.79 -24.75 0.49
C GLY A 249 26.27 -25.67 1.58
N ASP A 250 27.16 -26.56 2.01
CA ASP A 250 27.00 -27.45 3.16
C ASP A 250 27.87 -26.87 4.30
N PHE A 251 27.26 -26.56 5.45
CA PHE A 251 27.98 -25.98 6.59
C PHE A 251 28.15 -27.00 7.74
N PRO A 252 29.29 -26.99 8.46
CA PRO A 252 29.46 -27.83 9.65
C PRO A 252 28.40 -27.50 10.72
N GLY A 253 27.80 -28.53 11.34
CA GLY A 253 26.87 -28.36 12.47
C GLY A 253 25.40 -28.11 12.10
N MET A 254 24.97 -28.43 10.88
CA MET A 254 23.57 -28.31 10.44
C MET A 254 22.69 -29.54 10.74
N THR A 255 23.17 -30.48 11.56
CA THR A 255 22.48 -31.72 11.97
C THR A 255 21.91 -31.63 13.38
#